data_AF-A0A5C7ZS65-F1
#
_entry.id   AF-A0A5C7ZS65-F1
#
_cell.length_a   1.000
_cell.length_b   1.000
_cell.length_c   1.000
_cell.angle_alpha   90.00
_cell.angle_beta   90.00
_cell.angle_gamma   90.00
#
_symmetry.space_group_name_H-M   'P 1'
#
loop_
_entity.id
_entity.type
_entity.pdbx_description
1 polymer ?
#
loop_
_entity_poly.entity_id
_entity_poly.type
_entity_poly.pdbx_seq_one_letter_code
_entity_poly.pdbx_strand_id
1 'polypeptide(L)'
;MEHIETEMATLAARFVNSTNRHVFLTGKAGTGKTTFLRKLAASTHKRFVILAPTGIAALNAGGVTIHSQFLLPFGAFVPERHLPGDITHGNFTDQDTLNRRHPLNNIRRNVLREVDLLIIDEVSMLRADVLDAIDHRMRAVRQNRYQSFGGAQVLLIGDLYQLPPVVKDDEWRVMQRYYTSMHFFESHVLKQHGYAHIELDRIFRQQDEGFIHLLNNLRNNTVTAADVAELNKYHGAEISAEGAGGVITLTTHNHKADELNRVALEALPGKAFHFEAITDGDFPESMYPVLERIELKEGAQVMFVKNDVEKAYFNGKLARVEEVDEKGITVRMYEGAGDKLSSTRYRLK
;
A
#
# COMPACT_ATOMS: atom_id res chain seq x y z
N MET A 1 8.16 -1.51 -24.52
CA MET A 1 7.91 -0.08 -24.25
C MET A 1 9.13 0.47 -23.54
N GLU A 2 9.87 1.37 -24.20
CA GLU A 2 10.92 2.16 -23.55
C GLU A 2 10.33 2.90 -22.35
N HIS A 3 10.96 2.75 -21.18
CA HIS A 3 10.57 3.47 -19.99
C HIS A 3 10.93 4.95 -20.18
N ILE A 4 9.96 5.75 -20.62
CA ILE A 4 10.13 7.21 -20.66
C ILE A 4 10.26 7.69 -19.22
N GLU A 5 11.48 7.89 -18.77
CA GLU A 5 11.80 8.44 -17.46
C GLU A 5 11.54 9.95 -17.51
N THR A 6 10.78 10.47 -16.55
CA THR A 6 10.60 11.91 -16.44
C THR A 6 11.86 12.52 -15.84
N GLU A 7 12.19 13.73 -16.27
CA GLU A 7 13.29 14.51 -15.70
C GLU A 7 13.16 14.65 -14.18
N MET A 8 11.93 14.83 -13.68
CA MET A 8 11.64 14.88 -12.24
C MET A 8 11.92 13.58 -11.50
N ALA A 9 11.62 12.41 -12.08
CA ALA A 9 11.96 11.14 -11.46
C ALA A 9 13.49 10.95 -11.36
N THR A 10 14.24 11.31 -12.42
CA THR A 10 15.70 11.26 -12.40
C THR A 10 16.28 12.25 -11.39
N LEU A 11 15.75 13.48 -11.32
CA LEU A 11 16.16 14.49 -10.36
C LEU A 11 15.90 14.04 -8.92
N ALA A 12 14.73 13.45 -8.65
CA ALA A 12 14.39 12.91 -7.34
C ALA A 12 15.36 11.80 -6.91
N ALA A 13 15.67 10.86 -7.81
CA ALA A 13 16.62 9.79 -7.54
C ALA A 13 18.03 10.33 -7.24
N ARG A 14 18.47 11.35 -7.99
CA ARG A 14 19.74 12.04 -7.72
C ARG A 14 19.71 12.73 -6.37
N PHE A 15 18.64 13.46 -6.04
CA PHE A 15 18.51 14.19 -4.78
C PHE A 15 18.53 13.25 -3.57
N VAL A 16 17.87 12.10 -3.65
CA VAL A 16 17.92 11.06 -2.61
C VAL A 16 19.35 10.53 -2.45
N ASN A 17 20.04 10.25 -3.55
CA ASN A 17 21.40 9.72 -3.51
C ASN A 17 22.45 10.76 -3.05
N SER A 18 22.32 12.03 -3.41
CA SER A 18 23.35 13.05 -3.17
C SER A 18 23.17 13.83 -1.87
N THR A 19 22.00 13.74 -1.23
CA THR A 19 21.70 14.47 0.01
C THR A 19 21.28 13.52 1.12
N ASN A 20 21.29 13.99 2.37
CA ASN A 20 20.68 13.28 3.51
C ASN A 20 19.37 13.95 3.98
N ARG A 21 18.74 14.76 3.13
CA ARG A 21 17.46 15.41 3.49
C ARG A 21 16.32 14.42 3.33
N HIS A 22 15.37 14.43 4.27
CA HIS A 22 14.12 13.66 4.10
C HIS A 22 13.36 14.17 2.88
N VAL A 23 12.70 13.27 2.17
CA VAL A 23 11.95 13.57 0.95
C VAL A 23 10.54 13.01 1.09
N PHE A 24 9.54 13.84 0.77
CA PHE A 24 8.21 13.37 0.45
C PHE A 24 8.02 13.45 -1.07
N LEU A 25 7.94 12.28 -1.70
CA LEU A 25 7.66 12.11 -3.11
C LEU A 25 6.18 11.77 -3.29
N THR A 26 5.46 12.68 -3.92
CA THR A 26 4.06 12.51 -4.24
C THR A 26 3.81 12.53 -5.74
N GLY A 27 2.56 12.39 -6.12
CA GLY A 27 2.11 12.43 -7.50
C GLY A 27 0.77 11.74 -7.62
N LYS A 28 0.03 12.08 -8.66
CA LYS A 28 -1.31 11.55 -8.91
C LYS A 28 -1.31 10.03 -9.14
N ALA A 29 -2.50 9.44 -9.19
CA ALA A 29 -2.64 8.05 -9.60
C ALA A 29 -2.02 7.86 -11.00
N GLY A 30 -1.22 6.80 -11.17
CA GLY A 30 -0.62 6.50 -12.46
C GLY A 30 0.62 7.33 -12.85
N THR A 31 1.23 8.10 -11.93
CA THR A 31 2.46 8.87 -12.22
C THR A 31 3.77 8.09 -12.08
N GLY A 32 3.70 6.77 -11.82
CA GLY A 32 4.88 5.90 -11.79
C GLY A 32 5.64 5.84 -10.45
N LYS A 33 5.02 6.22 -9.32
CA LYS A 33 5.63 6.14 -7.96
C LYS A 33 6.28 4.77 -7.66
N THR A 34 5.56 3.67 -7.86
CA THR A 34 6.09 2.31 -7.65
C THR A 34 7.24 1.97 -8.61
N THR A 35 7.18 2.46 -9.85
CA THR A 35 8.27 2.31 -10.82
C THR A 35 9.52 3.08 -10.39
N PHE A 36 9.35 4.30 -9.88
CA PHE A 36 10.43 5.10 -9.30
C PHE A 36 11.07 4.37 -8.11
N LEU A 37 10.27 3.86 -7.16
CA LEU A 37 10.77 3.09 -6.02
C LEU A 37 11.63 1.90 -6.46
N ARG A 38 11.16 1.10 -7.41
CA ARG A 38 11.90 -0.07 -7.91
C ARG A 38 13.22 0.33 -8.59
N LYS A 39 13.22 1.39 -9.39
CA LYS A 39 14.43 1.91 -10.04
C LYS A 39 15.43 2.46 -9.03
N LEU A 40 14.96 3.22 -8.04
CA LEU A 40 15.81 3.77 -6.99
C LEU A 40 16.43 2.63 -6.17
N ALA A 41 15.64 1.64 -5.76
CA ALA A 41 16.11 0.47 -5.01
C ALA A 41 17.18 -0.32 -5.79
N ALA A 42 17.08 -0.38 -7.12
CA ALA A 42 18.07 -1.07 -7.97
C ALA A 42 19.35 -0.26 -8.23
N SER A 43 19.35 1.06 -8.03
CA SER A 43 20.46 1.95 -8.42
C SER A 43 21.07 2.76 -7.28
N THR A 44 20.43 2.80 -6.11
CA THR A 44 20.94 3.51 -4.94
C THR A 44 22.17 2.82 -4.37
N HIS A 45 23.14 3.63 -3.93
CA HIS A 45 24.34 3.15 -3.22
C HIS A 45 24.13 3.12 -1.70
N LYS A 46 23.02 3.68 -1.20
CA LYS A 46 22.68 3.71 0.23
C LYS A 46 22.16 2.36 0.68
N ARG A 47 22.52 1.93 1.88
CA ARG A 47 21.89 0.75 2.49
C ARG A 47 20.47 1.11 2.88
N PHE A 48 19.49 0.45 2.29
CA PHE A 48 18.09 0.82 2.45
C PHE A 48 17.24 -0.33 2.98
N VAL A 49 16.08 0.04 3.53
CA VAL A 49 14.97 -0.87 3.79
C VAL A 49 13.69 -0.26 3.25
N ILE A 50 12.88 -1.08 2.59
CA ILE A 50 11.56 -0.69 2.08
C ILE A 50 10.52 -1.11 3.11
N LEU A 51 9.67 -0.16 3.46
CA LEU A 51 8.67 -0.24 4.50
C LEU A 51 7.31 0.14 3.93
N ALA A 52 6.25 -0.47 4.45
CA ALA A 52 4.89 -0.01 4.17
C ALA A 52 3.97 -0.19 5.40
N PRO A 53 2.85 0.56 5.48
CA PRO A 53 1.87 0.42 6.57
C PRO A 53 1.14 -0.93 6.59
N THR A 54 0.90 -1.54 5.42
CA THR A 54 0.12 -2.78 5.29
C THR A 54 0.94 -3.92 4.68
N GLY A 55 0.55 -5.17 4.96
CA GLY A 55 1.23 -6.37 4.44
C GLY A 55 1.24 -6.43 2.91
N ILE A 56 0.10 -6.13 2.28
CA ILE A 56 -0.04 -6.12 0.81
C ILE A 56 0.86 -5.04 0.18
N ALA A 57 0.88 -3.83 0.74
CA ALA A 57 1.74 -2.76 0.26
C ALA A 57 3.24 -3.13 0.40
N ALA A 58 3.62 -3.71 1.55
CA ALA A 58 4.99 -4.17 1.78
C ALA A 58 5.40 -5.23 0.76
N LEU A 59 4.54 -6.23 0.51
CA LEU A 59 4.80 -7.27 -0.48
C LEU A 59 4.94 -6.69 -1.89
N ASN A 60 4.05 -5.78 -2.30
CA ASN A 60 4.06 -5.15 -3.62
C ASN A 60 5.31 -4.27 -3.86
N ALA A 61 5.78 -3.61 -2.81
CA ALA A 61 6.99 -2.79 -2.82
C ALA A 61 8.28 -3.62 -2.68
N GLY A 62 8.19 -4.92 -2.37
CA GLY A 62 9.34 -5.79 -2.11
C GLY A 62 10.02 -5.48 -0.78
N GLY A 63 9.25 -5.02 0.21
CA GLY A 63 9.69 -4.64 1.54
C GLY A 63 9.00 -5.42 2.66
N VAL A 64 9.03 -4.84 3.86
CA VAL A 64 8.40 -5.39 5.07
C VAL A 64 7.46 -4.36 5.69
N THR A 65 6.57 -4.81 6.57
CA THR A 65 5.69 -3.86 7.27
C THR A 65 6.47 -3.04 8.31
N ILE A 66 6.04 -1.80 8.54
CA ILE A 66 6.63 -0.94 9.59
C ILE A 66 6.56 -1.63 10.95
N HIS A 67 5.40 -2.20 11.29
CA HIS A 67 5.18 -2.89 12.56
C HIS A 67 6.14 -4.07 12.74
N SER A 68 6.39 -4.87 11.69
CA SER A 68 7.29 -6.01 11.80
C SER A 68 8.76 -5.62 11.84
N GLN A 69 9.19 -4.59 11.11
CA GLN A 69 10.59 -4.14 11.12
C GLN A 69 10.98 -3.50 12.47
N PHE A 70 10.11 -2.65 13.02
CA PHE A 70 10.38 -1.88 14.23
C PHE A 70 9.85 -2.52 15.52
N LEU A 71 9.19 -3.69 15.40
CA LEU A 71 8.45 -4.35 16.49
C LEU A 71 7.56 -3.34 17.24
N LEU A 72 6.72 -2.63 16.48
CA LEU A 72 5.76 -1.69 17.05
C LEU A 72 4.47 -2.46 17.38
N PRO A 73 3.96 -2.36 18.63
CA PRO A 73 2.65 -2.91 18.95
C PRO A 73 1.56 -2.21 18.14
N PHE A 74 0.43 -2.90 17.97
CA PHE A 74 -0.78 -2.27 17.42
C PHE A 74 -1.42 -1.37 18.47
N GLY A 75 -1.93 -0.22 18.03
CA GLY A 75 -2.46 0.83 18.89
C GLY A 75 -1.75 2.16 18.66
N ALA A 76 -2.00 3.12 19.54
CA ALA A 76 -1.44 4.46 19.44
C ALA A 76 -0.12 4.60 20.21
N PHE A 77 0.84 5.28 19.59
CA PHE A 77 2.08 5.68 20.25
C PHE A 77 1.93 7.05 20.89
N VAL A 78 2.29 7.16 22.16
CA VAL A 78 2.31 8.43 22.89
C VAL A 78 3.77 8.91 22.94
N PRO A 79 4.09 10.11 22.40
CA PRO A 79 5.45 10.61 22.31
C PRO A 79 5.99 11.14 23.66
N GLU A 80 5.60 10.51 24.77
CA GLU A 80 6.07 10.80 26.11
C GLU A 80 6.87 9.63 26.68
N ARG A 81 7.63 9.90 27.73
CA ARG A 81 8.41 8.87 28.42
C ARG A 81 7.51 7.85 29.13
N HIS A 82 6.44 8.33 29.76
CA HIS A 82 5.46 7.52 30.48
C HIS A 82 4.05 7.94 30.08
N LEU A 83 3.12 7.00 30.02
CA LEU A 83 1.71 7.28 29.77
C LEU A 83 1.13 8.17 30.88
N PRO A 84 0.42 9.25 30.51
CA PRO A 84 -0.42 10.00 31.44
C PRO A 84 -1.38 9.09 32.22
N GLY A 85 -1.48 9.31 33.54
CA GLY A 85 -2.27 8.45 34.43
C GLY A 85 -3.79 8.46 34.18
N ASP A 86 -4.29 9.42 33.40
CA ASP A 86 -5.69 9.50 32.97
C ASP A 86 -6.01 8.59 31.77
N ILE A 87 -4.98 8.07 31.09
CA ILE A 87 -5.13 7.10 30.00
C ILE A 87 -5.22 5.70 30.61
N THR A 88 -6.44 5.23 30.80
CA THR A 88 -6.74 3.95 31.47
C THR A 88 -7.38 2.90 30.56
N HIS A 89 -7.81 3.31 29.37
CA HIS A 89 -8.53 2.48 28.40
C HIS A 89 -7.85 2.61 27.03
N GLY A 90 -7.87 1.55 26.23
CA GLY A 90 -7.31 1.50 24.87
C GLY A 90 -5.88 0.97 24.80
N ASN A 91 -5.41 0.65 23.60
CA ASN A 91 -4.06 0.14 23.34
C ASN A 91 -3.10 1.30 23.09
N PHE A 92 -2.48 1.79 24.16
CA PHE A 92 -1.50 2.88 24.11
C PHE A 92 -0.12 2.40 24.51
N THR A 93 0.91 2.93 23.84
CA THR A 93 2.31 2.61 24.13
C THR A 93 3.12 3.89 24.20
N ASP A 94 3.75 4.15 25.36
CA ASP A 94 4.75 5.22 25.54
C ASP A 94 6.17 4.75 25.17
N GLN A 95 7.14 5.66 25.26
CA GLN A 95 8.55 5.37 24.95
C GLN A 95 9.18 4.29 25.84
N ASP A 96 8.91 4.29 27.16
CA ASP A 96 9.50 3.31 28.09
C ASP A 96 8.89 1.92 27.89
N THR A 97 7.58 1.84 27.70
CA THR A 97 6.81 0.62 27.41
C THR A 97 7.25 0.02 26.08
N LEU A 98 7.41 0.84 25.04
CA LEU A 98 7.91 0.39 23.73
C LEU A 98 9.30 -0.25 23.86
N ASN A 99 10.17 0.33 24.68
CA ASN A 99 11.53 -0.18 24.89
C ASN A 99 11.56 -1.44 25.77
N ARG A 100 10.75 -1.51 26.83
CA ARG A 100 10.76 -2.61 27.81
C ARG A 100 9.95 -3.82 27.36
N ARG A 101 8.73 -3.61 26.85
CA ARG A 101 7.80 -4.70 26.50
C ARG A 101 7.94 -5.19 25.08
N HIS A 102 8.46 -4.36 24.18
CA HIS A 102 8.64 -4.70 22.77
C HIS A 102 10.10 -4.51 22.32
N PRO A 103 11.11 -5.09 22.99
CA PRO A 103 12.50 -4.84 22.62
C PRO A 103 12.81 -5.36 21.21
N LEU A 104 13.55 -4.58 20.43
CA LEU A 104 14.08 -5.04 19.13
C LEU A 104 15.00 -6.24 19.33
N ASN A 105 14.83 -7.29 18.51
CA ASN A 105 15.76 -8.41 18.47
C ASN A 105 17.10 -8.00 17.81
N ASN A 106 18.13 -8.83 17.96
CA ASN A 106 19.49 -8.52 17.47
C ASN A 106 19.52 -8.31 15.94
N ILE A 107 18.78 -9.12 15.18
CA ILE A 107 18.72 -9.05 13.72
C ILE A 107 18.21 -7.68 13.28
N ARG A 108 17.03 -7.28 13.77
CA ARG A 108 16.42 -5.98 13.45
C ARG A 108 17.27 -4.81 13.94
N ARG A 109 17.88 -4.92 15.14
CA ARG A 109 18.82 -3.91 15.65
C ARG A 109 20.02 -3.71 14.73
N ASN A 110 20.59 -4.79 14.21
CA ASN A 110 21.73 -4.70 13.29
C ASN A 110 21.32 -4.06 11.97
N VAL A 111 20.18 -4.46 11.39
CA VAL A 111 19.64 -3.81 10.18
C VAL A 111 19.48 -2.30 10.40
N LEU A 112 18.76 -1.89 11.45
CA LEU A 112 18.48 -0.47 11.72
C LEU A 112 19.74 0.35 12.07
N ARG A 113 20.81 -0.29 12.58
CA ARG A 113 22.09 0.38 12.83
C ARG A 113 22.81 0.76 11.53
N GLU A 114 22.74 -0.14 10.55
CA GLU A 114 23.43 -0.01 9.26
C GLU A 114 22.61 0.66 8.16
N VAL A 115 21.29 0.83 8.33
CA VAL A 115 20.47 1.49 7.31
C VAL A 115 20.79 2.99 7.22
N ASP A 116 21.04 3.45 6.00
CA ASP A 116 21.26 4.85 5.64
C ASP A 116 19.99 5.51 5.06
N LEU A 117 19.07 4.71 4.49
CA LEU A 117 17.83 5.16 3.86
C LEU A 117 16.61 4.30 4.25
N LEU A 118 15.61 4.92 4.89
CA LEU A 118 14.29 4.34 5.10
C LEU A 118 13.37 4.75 3.94
N ILE A 119 12.86 3.80 3.16
CA ILE A 119 11.87 4.06 2.11
C ILE A 119 10.51 3.61 2.64
N ILE A 120 9.55 4.53 2.77
CA ILE A 120 8.19 4.22 3.21
C ILE A 120 7.23 4.44 2.05
N ASP A 121 6.70 3.35 1.50
CA ASP A 121 5.66 3.38 0.47
C ASP A 121 4.27 3.48 1.11
N GLU A 122 3.29 3.97 0.35
CA GLU A 122 1.93 4.26 0.81
C GLU A 122 1.86 5.13 2.08
N VAL A 123 2.71 6.17 2.15
CA VAL A 123 2.82 7.06 3.32
C VAL A 123 1.52 7.80 3.65
N SER A 124 0.58 7.91 2.70
CA SER A 124 -0.73 8.52 2.98
C SER A 124 -1.51 7.78 4.08
N MET A 125 -1.27 6.48 4.25
CA MET A 125 -1.86 5.66 5.32
C MET A 125 -1.04 5.69 6.62
N LEU A 126 0.12 6.36 6.64
CA LEU A 126 0.99 6.43 7.81
C LEU A 126 0.49 7.48 8.80
N ARG A 127 0.34 7.05 10.06
CA ARG A 127 -0.01 7.96 11.17
C ARG A 127 1.20 8.75 11.67
N ALA A 128 0.95 9.95 12.18
CA ALA A 128 1.96 10.81 12.81
C ALA A 128 2.72 10.11 13.95
N ASP A 129 1.98 9.46 14.84
CA ASP A 129 2.54 8.77 16.00
C ASP A 129 3.42 7.59 15.64
N VAL A 130 3.06 6.84 14.61
CA VAL A 130 3.88 5.74 14.09
C VAL A 130 5.22 6.28 13.55
N LEU A 131 5.21 7.42 12.87
CA LEU A 131 6.44 8.02 12.36
C LEU A 131 7.36 8.51 13.50
N ASP A 132 6.80 9.10 14.56
CA ASP A 132 7.57 9.46 15.75
C ASP A 132 8.06 8.23 16.54
N ALA A 133 7.31 7.12 16.55
CA ALA A 133 7.77 5.85 17.10
C ALA A 133 8.98 5.29 16.33
N ILE A 134 8.96 5.38 14.99
CA ILE A 134 10.10 5.03 14.13
C ILE A 134 11.31 5.89 14.48
N ASP A 135 11.14 7.21 14.58
CA ASP A 135 12.22 8.14 14.95
C ASP A 135 12.83 7.79 16.31
N HIS A 136 12.00 7.59 17.33
CA HIS A 136 12.43 7.19 18.68
C HIS A 136 13.29 5.91 18.65
N ARG A 137 12.82 4.87 17.94
CA ARG A 137 13.57 3.62 17.76
C ARG A 137 14.90 3.84 17.07
N MET A 138 14.91 4.59 15.98
CA MET A 138 16.12 4.84 15.20
C MET A 138 17.17 5.61 16.01
N ARG A 139 16.77 6.67 16.73
CA ARG A 139 17.65 7.42 17.63
C ARG A 139 18.26 6.53 18.71
N ALA A 140 17.46 5.62 19.28
CA ALA A 140 17.93 4.68 20.30
C ALA A 140 18.91 3.64 19.73
N VAL A 141 18.60 3.00 18.60
CA VAL A 141 19.42 1.94 18.00
C VAL A 141 20.75 2.48 17.47
N ARG A 142 20.72 3.66 16.84
CA ARG A 142 21.91 4.31 16.27
C ARG A 142 22.69 5.14 17.30
N GLN A 143 22.22 5.19 18.55
CA GLN A 143 22.82 5.98 19.64
C GLN A 143 23.02 7.47 19.28
N ASN A 144 22.15 8.00 18.41
CA ASN A 144 22.21 9.37 17.93
C ASN A 144 20.88 10.07 18.22
N ARG A 145 20.80 10.72 19.38
CA ARG A 145 19.56 11.35 19.87
C ARG A 145 19.29 12.74 19.26
N TYR A 146 20.31 13.35 18.67
CA TYR A 146 20.27 14.74 18.20
C TYR A 146 19.86 14.87 16.74
N GLN A 147 19.98 13.81 15.94
CA GLN A 147 19.53 13.79 14.56
C GLN A 147 18.23 12.99 14.42
N SER A 148 17.32 13.49 13.59
CA SER A 148 16.13 12.75 13.16
C SER A 148 16.51 11.39 12.59
N PHE A 149 15.73 10.38 12.94
CA PHE A 149 15.91 8.98 12.59
C PHE A 149 17.33 8.46 12.86
N GLY A 150 17.98 8.96 13.92
CA GLY A 150 19.36 8.63 14.24
C GLY A 150 20.37 8.98 13.13
N GLY A 151 20.02 9.93 12.25
CA GLY A 151 20.81 10.36 11.09
C GLY A 151 20.50 9.59 9.80
N ALA A 152 19.44 8.77 9.75
CA ALA A 152 19.04 8.06 8.54
C ALA A 152 18.20 8.97 7.66
N GLN A 153 18.38 8.92 6.34
CA GLN A 153 17.48 9.60 5.43
C GLN A 153 16.13 8.86 5.38
N VAL A 154 15.04 9.59 5.16
CA VAL A 154 13.71 9.01 4.99
C VAL A 154 13.12 9.50 3.68
N LEU A 155 12.69 8.56 2.84
CA LEU A 155 11.97 8.78 1.61
C LEU A 155 10.53 8.29 1.79
N LEU A 156 9.60 9.22 1.85
CA LEU A 156 8.17 9.01 2.01
C LEU A 156 7.54 9.04 0.62
N ILE A 157 6.86 7.98 0.21
CA ILE A 157 6.22 7.86 -1.11
C ILE A 157 4.73 7.62 -0.91
N GLY A 158 3.89 8.40 -1.59
CA GLY A 158 2.44 8.20 -1.54
C GLY A 158 1.64 9.34 -2.13
N ASP A 159 0.31 9.22 -2.10
CA ASP A 159 -0.62 10.23 -2.61
C ASP A 159 -1.64 10.58 -1.52
N LEU A 160 -1.59 11.81 -1.02
CA LEU A 160 -2.44 12.27 0.10
C LEU A 160 -3.94 12.20 -0.20
N TYR A 161 -4.31 12.15 -1.47
CA TYR A 161 -5.69 12.10 -1.95
C TYR A 161 -6.23 10.67 -2.15
N GLN A 162 -5.47 9.65 -1.79
CA GLN A 162 -5.94 8.27 -1.79
C GLN A 162 -6.60 7.93 -0.44
N LEU A 163 -5.99 7.05 0.34
CA LEU A 163 -6.52 6.62 1.62
C LEU A 163 -5.75 7.30 2.76
N PRO A 164 -6.44 8.03 3.64
CA PRO A 164 -5.84 8.58 4.86
C PRO A 164 -5.58 7.45 5.87
N PRO A 165 -4.80 7.71 6.93
CA PRO A 165 -4.68 6.75 8.02
C PRO A 165 -6.04 6.55 8.70
N VAL A 166 -6.27 5.36 9.23
CA VAL A 166 -7.45 5.06 10.04
C VAL A 166 -7.07 5.10 11.52
N VAL A 167 -7.78 5.90 12.31
CA VAL A 167 -7.61 6.03 13.75
C VAL A 167 -8.97 5.87 14.41
N LYS A 168 -9.04 5.04 15.46
CA LYS A 168 -10.29 4.85 16.22
C LYS A 168 -10.58 6.07 17.09
N ASP A 169 -11.85 6.32 17.41
CA ASP A 169 -12.25 7.49 18.19
C ASP A 169 -11.59 7.56 19.58
N ASP A 170 -11.42 6.40 20.24
CA ASP A 170 -10.77 6.30 21.54
C ASP A 170 -9.27 6.61 21.47
N GLU A 171 -8.59 6.14 20.43
CA GLU A 171 -7.19 6.49 20.11
C GLU A 171 -7.06 7.98 19.81
N TRP A 172 -7.90 8.51 18.92
CA TRP A 172 -7.85 9.91 18.49
C TRP A 172 -8.09 10.87 19.66
N ARG A 173 -9.00 10.53 20.58
CA ARG A 173 -9.28 11.32 21.78
C ARG A 173 -8.02 11.65 22.59
N VAL A 174 -7.05 10.73 22.61
CA VAL A 174 -5.75 10.91 23.27
C VAL A 174 -4.75 11.56 22.33
N MET A 175 -4.64 11.08 21.09
CA MET A 175 -3.65 11.56 20.12
C MET A 175 -3.77 13.05 19.78
N GLN A 176 -4.99 13.59 19.75
CA GLN A 176 -5.23 15.01 19.47
C GLN A 176 -4.57 15.96 20.48
N ARG A 177 -4.12 15.45 21.64
CA ARG A 177 -3.32 16.22 22.62
C ARG A 177 -1.91 16.54 22.11
N TYR A 178 -1.40 15.71 21.19
CA TYR A 178 -0.03 15.76 20.69
C TYR A 178 0.05 16.17 19.23
N TYR A 179 -0.94 15.77 18.42
CA TYR A 179 -0.93 15.97 16.97
C TYR A 179 -2.15 16.79 16.53
N THR A 180 -1.94 17.74 15.62
CA THR A 180 -3.02 18.55 15.04
C THR A 180 -3.93 17.72 14.12
N SER A 181 -3.36 16.69 13.49
CA SER A 181 -4.10 15.67 12.73
C SER A 181 -3.38 14.32 12.81
N MET A 182 -4.03 13.27 12.34
CA MET A 182 -3.49 11.91 12.30
C MET A 182 -2.40 11.70 11.23
N HIS A 183 -2.24 12.61 10.27
CA HIS A 183 -1.37 12.40 9.11
C HIS A 183 0.12 12.47 9.44
N PHE A 184 0.96 11.66 8.77
CA PHE A 184 2.41 11.60 9.03
C PHE A 184 3.12 12.96 9.06
N PHE A 185 2.70 13.94 8.26
CA PHE A 185 3.30 15.27 8.19
C PHE A 185 3.09 16.09 9.47
N GLU A 186 2.19 15.67 10.36
CA GLU A 186 2.00 16.27 11.69
C GLU A 186 2.95 15.72 12.76
N SER A 187 3.72 14.67 12.44
CA SER A 187 4.74 14.11 13.36
C SER A 187 5.71 15.18 13.85
N HIS A 188 6.11 15.06 15.11
CA HIS A 188 7.04 15.99 15.73
C HIS A 188 8.38 15.99 15.00
N VAL A 189 8.88 14.81 14.59
CA VAL A 189 10.15 14.68 13.88
C VAL A 189 10.16 15.48 12.56
N LEU A 190 9.08 15.42 11.77
CA LEU A 190 9.02 16.15 10.50
C LEU A 190 8.77 17.64 10.71
N LYS A 191 7.97 18.05 11.70
CA LYS A 191 7.79 19.48 12.02
C LYS A 191 9.10 20.14 12.47
N GLN A 192 9.93 19.41 13.21
CA GLN A 192 11.21 19.93 13.72
C GLN A 192 12.31 19.96 12.66
N HIS A 193 12.41 18.93 11.81
CA HIS A 193 13.55 18.76 10.90
C HIS A 193 13.22 19.03 9.42
N GLY A 194 11.94 19.07 9.07
CA GLY A 194 11.45 19.32 7.71
C GLY A 194 11.75 18.18 6.72
N TYR A 195 11.23 18.35 5.50
CA TYR A 195 11.47 17.46 4.37
C TYR A 195 11.39 18.25 3.06
N ALA A 196 11.98 17.72 2.00
CA ALA A 196 11.82 18.24 0.64
C ALA A 196 10.57 17.62 0.01
N HIS A 197 9.73 18.44 -0.64
CA HIS A 197 8.56 17.98 -1.36
C HIS A 197 8.87 17.87 -2.85
N ILE A 198 8.61 16.70 -3.45
CA ILE A 198 8.78 16.46 -4.88
C ILE A 198 7.49 15.83 -5.42
N GLU A 199 6.90 16.45 -6.44
CA GLU A 199 5.69 15.93 -7.09
C GLU A 199 6.02 15.40 -8.49
N LEU A 200 5.63 14.15 -8.75
CA LEU A 200 5.64 13.58 -10.10
C LEU A 200 4.42 14.10 -10.86
N ASP A 201 4.67 14.78 -11.97
CA ASP A 201 3.71 15.53 -12.78
C ASP A 201 3.09 14.71 -13.92
N ARG A 202 3.84 13.77 -14.50
CA ARG A 202 3.40 13.02 -15.68
C ARG A 202 2.53 11.82 -15.33
N ILE A 203 1.29 11.81 -15.80
CA ILE A 203 0.37 10.67 -15.73
C ILE A 203 0.65 9.73 -16.90
N PHE A 204 0.86 8.44 -16.62
CA PHE A 204 1.10 7.41 -17.65
C PHE A 204 -0.10 6.47 -17.87
N ARG A 205 -0.97 6.33 -16.87
CA ARG A 205 -2.03 5.29 -16.86
C ARG A 205 -3.27 5.70 -17.68
N GLN A 206 -3.63 6.98 -17.70
CA GLN A 206 -4.81 7.50 -18.40
C GLN A 206 -4.37 8.32 -19.62
N GLN A 207 -5.06 8.13 -20.75
CA GLN A 207 -4.86 8.90 -21.98
C GLN A 207 -6.04 9.84 -22.30
N ASP A 208 -7.19 9.63 -21.68
CA ASP A 208 -8.40 10.45 -21.86
C ASP A 208 -8.31 11.74 -21.05
N GLU A 209 -8.12 12.87 -21.74
CA GLU A 209 -8.02 14.20 -21.12
C GLU A 209 -9.28 14.60 -20.35
N GLY A 210 -10.47 14.26 -20.85
CA GLY A 210 -11.73 14.56 -20.19
C GLY A 210 -11.86 13.81 -18.86
N PHE A 211 -11.52 12.52 -18.86
CA PHE A 211 -11.51 11.72 -17.63
C PHE A 211 -10.42 12.18 -16.64
N ILE A 212 -9.23 12.55 -17.13
CA ILE A 212 -8.17 13.12 -16.29
C ILE A 212 -8.63 14.41 -15.64
N HIS A 213 -9.29 15.30 -16.39
CA HIS A 213 -9.82 16.55 -15.87
C HIS A 213 -10.87 16.31 -14.78
N LEU A 214 -11.84 15.42 -15.04
CA LEU A 214 -12.87 15.05 -14.07
C LEU A 214 -12.26 14.50 -12.77
N LEU A 215 -11.31 13.57 -12.85
CA LEU A 215 -10.63 13.01 -11.68
C LEU A 215 -9.84 14.08 -10.91
N ASN A 216 -9.23 15.04 -11.61
CA ASN A 216 -8.53 16.16 -10.96
C ASN A 216 -9.50 17.10 -10.24
N ASN A 217 -10.66 17.39 -10.83
CA ASN A 217 -11.69 18.20 -10.20
C ASN A 217 -12.23 17.52 -8.93
N LEU A 218 -12.45 16.21 -8.99
CA LEU A 218 -12.87 15.40 -7.84
C LEU A 218 -11.79 15.39 -6.75
N ARG A 219 -10.52 15.17 -7.12
CA ARG A 219 -9.37 15.22 -6.21
C ARG A 219 -9.27 16.54 -5.46
N ASN A 220 -9.49 17.67 -6.16
CA ASN A 220 -9.31 19.01 -5.59
C ASN A 220 -10.59 19.60 -4.99
N ASN A 221 -11.67 18.82 -4.91
CA ASN A 221 -12.98 19.30 -4.44
C ASN A 221 -13.49 20.53 -5.22
N THR A 222 -13.30 20.51 -6.55
CA THR A 222 -13.69 21.57 -7.51
C THR A 222 -14.63 21.03 -8.60
N VAL A 223 -15.39 20.00 -8.27
CA VAL A 223 -16.31 19.32 -9.19
C VAL A 223 -17.37 20.29 -9.70
N THR A 224 -17.53 20.36 -11.02
CA THR A 224 -18.53 21.19 -11.70
C THR A 224 -19.82 20.42 -11.94
N ALA A 225 -20.91 21.13 -12.25
CA ALA A 225 -22.16 20.50 -12.65
C ALA A 225 -22.00 19.64 -13.93
N ALA A 226 -21.07 20.00 -14.82
CA ALA A 226 -20.75 19.22 -16.01
C ALA A 226 -20.05 17.90 -15.64
N ASP A 227 -19.12 17.92 -14.68
CA ASP A 227 -18.47 16.70 -14.18
C ASP A 227 -19.50 15.74 -13.56
N VAL A 228 -20.44 16.26 -12.78
CA VAL A 228 -21.53 15.46 -12.19
C VAL A 228 -22.46 14.90 -13.27
N ALA A 229 -22.82 15.71 -14.26
CA ALA A 229 -23.63 15.27 -15.39
C ALA A 229 -22.95 14.15 -16.17
N GLU A 230 -21.63 14.23 -16.37
CA GLU A 230 -20.83 13.19 -17.01
C GLU A 230 -20.86 11.88 -16.21
N LEU A 231 -20.61 11.93 -14.89
CA LEU A 231 -20.68 10.75 -14.02
C LEU A 231 -22.08 10.12 -14.01
N ASN A 232 -23.13 10.95 -13.99
CA ASN A 232 -24.51 10.48 -13.95
C ASN A 232 -24.94 9.75 -15.22
N LYS A 233 -24.24 9.90 -16.35
CA LYS A 233 -24.48 9.07 -17.55
C LYS A 233 -24.27 7.58 -17.27
N TYR A 234 -23.44 7.25 -16.29
CA TYR A 234 -23.11 5.88 -15.89
C TYR A 234 -23.93 5.40 -14.69
N HIS A 235 -24.74 6.27 -14.07
CA HIS A 235 -25.60 5.89 -12.96
C HIS A 235 -26.83 5.12 -13.47
N GLY A 236 -27.04 3.91 -12.94
CA GLY A 236 -28.15 3.04 -13.37
C GLY A 236 -28.00 2.52 -14.80
N ALA A 237 -26.80 2.60 -15.38
CA ALA A 237 -26.51 1.99 -16.67
C ALA A 237 -26.67 0.47 -16.54
N GLU A 238 -27.53 -0.12 -17.38
CA GLU A 238 -27.65 -1.57 -17.47
C GLU A 238 -26.40 -2.13 -18.15
N ILE A 239 -25.67 -2.97 -17.44
CA ILE A 239 -24.58 -3.75 -18.01
C ILE A 239 -25.23 -4.96 -18.67
N SER A 240 -25.18 -5.01 -20.01
CA SER A 240 -25.73 -6.14 -20.75
C SER A 240 -25.07 -7.45 -20.32
N ALA A 241 -25.82 -8.56 -20.34
CA ALA A 241 -25.27 -9.88 -19.97
C ALA A 241 -24.05 -10.29 -20.83
N GLU A 242 -23.99 -9.79 -22.08
CA GLU A 242 -22.87 -9.99 -23.00
C GLU A 242 -21.64 -9.12 -22.65
N GLY A 243 -21.84 -7.98 -21.98
CA GLY A 243 -20.79 -7.07 -21.47
C GLY A 243 -20.46 -7.22 -19.98
N ALA A 244 -21.11 -8.17 -19.29
CA ALA A 244 -20.83 -8.43 -17.87
C ALA A 244 -19.55 -9.24 -17.65
N GLY A 245 -19.00 -9.86 -18.70
CA GLY A 245 -17.72 -10.56 -18.64
C GLY A 245 -16.60 -9.59 -18.25
N GLY A 246 -15.84 -9.93 -17.21
CA GLY A 246 -14.71 -9.10 -16.77
C GLY A 246 -15.09 -7.83 -16.00
N VAL A 247 -16.38 -7.62 -15.69
CA VAL A 247 -16.80 -6.53 -14.81
C VAL A 247 -16.48 -6.88 -13.35
N ILE A 248 -15.96 -5.92 -12.61
CA ILE A 248 -15.72 -6.04 -11.17
C ILE A 248 -16.68 -5.16 -10.39
N THR A 249 -17.30 -5.72 -9.36
CA THR A 249 -18.12 -4.94 -8.42
C THR A 249 -17.25 -4.42 -7.29
N LEU A 250 -17.22 -3.10 -7.12
CA LEU A 250 -16.57 -2.45 -5.98
C LEU A 250 -17.60 -2.24 -4.87
N THR A 251 -17.23 -2.58 -3.63
CA THR A 251 -18.08 -2.36 -2.46
C THR A 251 -17.28 -1.69 -1.35
N THR A 252 -17.96 -1.01 -0.43
CA THR A 252 -17.30 -0.28 0.67
C THR A 252 -16.87 -1.19 1.82
N HIS A 253 -17.40 -2.40 1.92
CA HIS A 253 -17.14 -3.32 3.04
C HIS A 253 -16.81 -4.72 2.54
N ASN A 254 -15.75 -5.32 3.09
CA ASN A 254 -15.28 -6.66 2.71
C ASN A 254 -16.38 -7.72 2.78
N HIS A 255 -17.18 -7.75 3.86
CA HIS A 255 -18.26 -8.74 4.02
C HIS A 255 -19.25 -8.73 2.85
N LYS A 256 -19.48 -7.59 2.20
CA LYS A 256 -20.39 -7.48 1.06
C LYS A 256 -19.73 -8.00 -0.22
N ALA A 257 -18.44 -7.73 -0.42
CA ALA A 257 -17.69 -8.33 -1.52
C ALA A 257 -17.60 -9.86 -1.35
N ASP A 258 -17.31 -10.34 -0.15
CA ASP A 258 -17.21 -11.76 0.18
C ASP A 258 -18.53 -12.48 -0.09
N GLU A 259 -19.66 -11.88 0.33
CA GLU A 259 -20.98 -12.44 0.06
C GLU A 259 -21.31 -12.50 -1.43
N LEU A 260 -21.03 -11.43 -2.19
CA LEU A 260 -21.24 -11.43 -3.64
C LEU A 260 -20.39 -12.48 -4.35
N ASN A 261 -19.11 -12.60 -3.94
CA ASN A 261 -18.19 -13.59 -4.49
C ASN A 261 -18.67 -15.01 -4.17
N ARG A 262 -19.11 -15.26 -2.94
CA ARG A 262 -19.65 -16.56 -2.50
C ARG A 262 -20.89 -16.95 -3.30
N VAL A 263 -21.87 -16.05 -3.40
CA VAL A 263 -23.11 -16.30 -4.18
C VAL A 263 -22.80 -16.57 -5.65
N ALA A 264 -21.89 -15.79 -6.26
CA ALA A 264 -21.48 -16.01 -7.65
C ALA A 264 -20.76 -17.36 -7.85
N LEU A 265 -19.89 -17.75 -6.91
CA LEU A 265 -19.18 -19.04 -6.95
C LEU A 265 -20.13 -20.23 -6.73
N GLU A 266 -21.09 -20.11 -5.81
CA GLU A 266 -22.10 -21.14 -5.55
C GLU A 266 -22.99 -21.39 -6.77
N ALA A 267 -23.37 -20.33 -7.49
CA ALA A 267 -24.20 -20.42 -8.69
C ALA A 267 -23.50 -21.09 -9.89
N LEU A 268 -22.17 -21.16 -9.90
CA LEU A 268 -21.44 -21.84 -10.97
C LEU A 268 -21.64 -23.36 -10.92
N PRO A 269 -21.94 -24.00 -12.06
CA PRO A 269 -22.04 -25.45 -12.15
C PRO A 269 -20.66 -26.10 -11.99
N GLY A 270 -20.65 -27.40 -11.72
CA GLY A 270 -19.43 -28.19 -11.64
C GLY A 270 -18.89 -28.36 -10.21
N LYS A 271 -17.80 -29.13 -10.12
CA LYS A 271 -17.17 -29.50 -8.85
C LYS A 271 -16.32 -28.34 -8.33
N ALA A 272 -16.44 -28.05 -7.03
CA ALA A 272 -15.54 -27.14 -6.34
C ALA A 272 -14.21 -27.82 -6.02
N PHE A 273 -13.12 -27.09 -6.24
CA PHE A 273 -11.76 -27.47 -5.87
C PHE A 273 -11.22 -26.50 -4.84
N HIS A 274 -10.41 -27.01 -3.92
CA HIS A 274 -9.86 -26.22 -2.82
C HIS A 274 -8.34 -26.24 -2.89
N PHE A 275 -7.74 -25.07 -2.69
CA PHE A 275 -6.31 -24.87 -2.63
C PHE A 275 -5.96 -24.30 -1.26
N GLU A 276 -5.14 -25.02 -0.52
CA GLU A 276 -4.65 -24.61 0.80
C GLU A 276 -3.26 -23.98 0.65
N ALA A 277 -3.08 -22.83 1.29
CA ALA A 277 -1.81 -22.14 1.34
C ALA A 277 -0.84 -22.90 2.23
N ILE A 278 0.41 -23.04 1.75
CA ILE A 278 1.51 -23.56 2.56
C ILE A 278 2.33 -22.36 3.02
N THR A 279 2.37 -22.13 4.33
CA THR A 279 3.19 -21.10 4.96
C THR A 279 4.41 -21.71 5.63
N ASP A 280 5.56 -21.03 5.55
CA ASP A 280 6.79 -21.42 6.24
C ASP A 280 7.34 -20.23 7.05
N GLY A 281 7.89 -20.51 8.23
CA GLY A 281 8.43 -19.51 9.15
C GLY A 281 7.38 -18.58 9.80
N ASP A 282 7.81 -17.37 10.14
CA ASP A 282 6.98 -16.33 10.78
C ASP A 282 6.22 -15.51 9.71
N PHE A 283 5.06 -16.03 9.30
CA PHE A 283 4.19 -15.41 8.29
C PHE A 283 2.76 -15.24 8.87
N PRO A 284 2.45 -14.14 9.56
CA PRO A 284 1.11 -13.89 10.13
C PRO A 284 0.03 -13.68 9.07
N GLU A 285 -1.19 -14.10 9.38
CA GLU A 285 -2.39 -14.01 8.52
C GLU A 285 -2.64 -12.62 7.94
N SER A 286 -2.35 -11.56 8.70
CA SER A 286 -2.48 -10.16 8.23
C SER A 286 -1.60 -9.79 7.03
N MET A 287 -0.60 -10.61 6.71
CA MET A 287 0.27 -10.45 5.54
C MET A 287 -0.12 -11.35 4.37
N TYR A 288 -1.14 -12.20 4.53
CA TYR A 288 -1.53 -13.11 3.47
C TYR A 288 -2.04 -12.30 2.27
N PRO A 289 -1.43 -12.46 1.08
CA PRO A 289 -1.88 -11.74 -0.12
C PRO A 289 -3.17 -12.30 -0.70
N VAL A 290 -3.57 -13.49 -0.25
CA VAL A 290 -4.75 -14.25 -0.66
C VAL A 290 -5.32 -14.97 0.56
N LEU A 291 -6.52 -15.52 0.45
CA LEU A 291 -7.10 -16.36 1.50
C LEU A 291 -6.24 -17.61 1.72
N GLU A 292 -6.16 -18.07 2.97
CA GLU A 292 -5.45 -19.31 3.34
C GLU A 292 -6.03 -20.52 2.61
N ARG A 293 -7.35 -20.54 2.41
CA ARG A 293 -8.05 -21.53 1.61
C ARG A 293 -8.82 -20.82 0.52
N ILE A 294 -8.54 -21.18 -0.72
CA ILE A 294 -9.24 -20.66 -1.90
C ILE A 294 -10.11 -21.77 -2.48
N GLU A 295 -11.39 -21.48 -2.65
CA GLU A 295 -12.33 -22.32 -3.39
C GLU A 295 -12.47 -21.80 -4.83
N LEU A 296 -12.36 -22.69 -5.82
CA LEU A 296 -12.52 -22.36 -7.24
C LEU A 296 -13.40 -23.39 -7.95
N LYS A 297 -14.10 -22.91 -8.99
CA LYS A 297 -14.85 -23.72 -9.95
C LYS A 297 -14.51 -23.29 -11.36
N GLU A 298 -14.72 -24.18 -12.33
CA GLU A 298 -14.68 -23.81 -13.74
C GLU A 298 -15.69 -22.67 -14.01
N GLY A 299 -15.26 -21.70 -14.79
CA GLY A 299 -16.03 -20.50 -15.08
C GLY A 299 -15.90 -19.37 -14.07
N ALA A 300 -15.22 -19.57 -12.92
CA ALA A 300 -15.03 -18.53 -11.92
C ALA A 300 -14.20 -17.35 -12.46
N GLN A 301 -14.61 -16.13 -12.13
CA GLN A 301 -13.82 -14.93 -12.40
C GLN A 301 -12.82 -14.71 -11.25
N VAL A 302 -11.56 -14.53 -11.59
CA VAL A 302 -10.45 -14.38 -10.65
C VAL A 302 -9.61 -13.15 -10.99
N MET A 303 -8.86 -12.66 -10.01
CA MET A 303 -7.92 -11.56 -10.18
C MET A 303 -6.51 -12.02 -9.79
N PHE A 304 -5.52 -11.69 -10.62
CA PHE A 304 -4.13 -11.91 -10.29
C PHE A 304 -3.67 -10.96 -9.19
N VAL A 305 -3.00 -11.49 -8.17
CA VAL A 305 -2.41 -10.70 -7.07
C VAL A 305 -0.90 -10.53 -7.19
N LYS A 306 -0.28 -11.13 -8.20
CA LYS A 306 1.17 -11.09 -8.45
C LYS A 306 1.45 -10.72 -9.92
N ASN A 307 2.65 -10.17 -10.14
CA ASN A 307 3.16 -9.95 -11.49
C ASN A 307 3.95 -11.17 -11.93
N ASP A 308 3.77 -11.57 -13.18
CA ASP A 308 4.55 -12.62 -13.79
C ASP A 308 5.97 -12.14 -14.15
N VAL A 309 6.95 -13.04 -14.00
CA VAL A 309 8.37 -12.75 -14.31
C VAL A 309 8.55 -12.59 -15.82
N GLU A 310 7.86 -13.41 -16.61
CA GLU A 310 7.82 -13.33 -18.09
C GLU A 310 6.85 -12.24 -18.59
N LYS A 311 6.23 -11.50 -17.65
CA LYS A 311 5.28 -10.40 -17.90
C LYS A 311 4.01 -10.82 -18.64
N ALA A 312 3.61 -12.09 -18.56
CA ALA A 312 2.35 -12.54 -19.14
C ALA A 312 1.13 -11.92 -18.46
N TYR A 313 1.18 -11.70 -17.14
CA TYR A 313 0.12 -11.09 -16.35
C TYR A 313 0.68 -10.16 -15.27
N PHE A 314 -0.18 -9.29 -14.73
CA PHE A 314 0.16 -8.31 -13.70
C PHE A 314 -0.89 -8.27 -12.58
N ASN A 315 -0.49 -7.79 -11.41
CA ASN A 315 -1.39 -7.63 -10.27
C ASN A 315 -2.58 -6.72 -10.64
N GLY A 316 -3.80 -7.19 -10.41
CA GLY A 316 -5.05 -6.54 -10.80
C GLY A 316 -5.64 -7.03 -12.12
N LYS A 317 -4.92 -7.85 -12.89
CA LYS A 317 -5.44 -8.42 -14.15
C LYS A 317 -6.56 -9.42 -13.85
N LEU A 318 -7.71 -9.27 -14.50
CA LEU A 318 -8.84 -10.19 -14.40
C LEU A 318 -8.72 -11.35 -15.37
N ALA A 319 -9.18 -12.52 -14.95
CA ALA A 319 -9.23 -13.73 -15.75
C ALA A 319 -10.43 -14.61 -15.40
N ARG A 320 -10.71 -15.60 -16.24
CA ARG A 320 -11.71 -16.63 -16.02
C ARG A 320 -11.04 -18.00 -15.96
N VAL A 321 -11.42 -18.81 -14.98
CA VAL A 321 -11.01 -20.21 -14.88
C VAL A 321 -11.68 -21.01 -15.99
N GLU A 322 -10.86 -21.66 -16.82
CA GLU A 322 -11.32 -22.56 -17.88
C GLU A 322 -11.35 -24.00 -17.42
N GLU A 323 -10.30 -24.42 -16.73
CA GLU A 323 -10.12 -25.78 -16.24
C GLU A 323 -9.52 -25.68 -14.83
N VAL A 324 -10.02 -26.50 -13.91
CA VAL A 324 -9.45 -26.62 -12.56
C VAL A 324 -9.41 -28.09 -12.16
N ASP A 325 -8.27 -28.51 -11.64
CA ASP A 325 -8.05 -29.83 -11.09
C ASP A 325 -7.17 -29.77 -9.82
N GLU A 326 -6.87 -30.93 -9.23
CA GLU A 326 -6.01 -31.02 -8.03
C GLU A 326 -4.56 -30.58 -8.29
N LYS A 327 -4.15 -30.43 -9.56
CA LYS A 327 -2.79 -30.06 -9.98
C LYS A 327 -2.67 -28.58 -10.36
N GLY A 328 -3.76 -27.81 -10.32
CA GLY A 328 -3.74 -26.37 -10.56
C GLY A 328 -4.92 -25.87 -11.39
N ILE A 329 -4.74 -24.69 -12.00
CA ILE A 329 -5.80 -24.01 -12.76
C ILE A 329 -5.29 -23.55 -14.12
N THR A 330 -6.15 -23.61 -15.12
CA THR A 330 -5.93 -22.96 -16.42
C THR A 330 -6.89 -21.80 -16.55
N VAL A 331 -6.39 -20.62 -16.91
CA VAL A 331 -7.18 -19.40 -17.02
C VAL A 331 -7.06 -18.76 -18.41
N ARG A 332 -8.10 -18.03 -18.81
CA ARG A 332 -8.04 -17.05 -19.91
C ARG A 332 -8.22 -15.64 -19.36
N MET A 333 -7.38 -14.72 -19.80
CA MET A 333 -7.41 -13.35 -19.31
C MET A 333 -8.48 -12.55 -20.04
N TYR A 334 -9.10 -11.59 -19.36
CA TYR A 334 -9.95 -10.61 -20.05
C TYR A 334 -9.09 -9.55 -20.76
N GLU A 335 -9.43 -9.22 -22.00
CA GLU A 335 -8.77 -8.25 -22.88
C GLU A 335 -9.71 -7.08 -23.22
N GLY A 336 -9.14 -5.97 -23.68
CA GLY A 336 -9.89 -4.75 -23.98
C GLY A 336 -10.51 -4.12 -22.74
N ALA A 337 -11.78 -3.71 -22.84
CA ALA A 337 -12.55 -3.13 -21.73
C ALA A 337 -12.98 -4.14 -20.65
N GLY A 338 -12.66 -5.44 -20.83
CA GLY A 338 -13.08 -6.52 -19.94
C GLY A 338 -13.92 -7.58 -20.65
N ASP A 339 -14.49 -7.26 -21.80
CA ASP A 339 -15.61 -8.04 -22.37
C ASP A 339 -15.19 -9.28 -23.17
N LYS A 340 -13.89 -9.46 -23.45
CA LYS A 340 -13.39 -10.55 -24.31
C LYS A 340 -12.31 -11.36 -23.63
N LEU A 341 -12.38 -12.68 -23.72
CA LEU A 341 -11.31 -13.56 -23.25
C LEU A 341 -10.19 -13.66 -24.29
N SER A 342 -8.94 -13.67 -23.82
CA SER A 342 -7.75 -13.90 -24.62
C SER A 342 -7.82 -15.25 -25.33
N SER A 343 -7.24 -15.34 -26.52
CA SER A 343 -7.07 -16.63 -27.22
C SER A 343 -6.07 -17.55 -26.49
N THR A 344 -5.08 -16.94 -25.82
CA THR A 344 -4.06 -17.67 -25.05
C THR A 344 -4.59 -18.17 -23.72
N ARG A 345 -4.32 -19.44 -23.41
CA ARG A 345 -4.58 -20.07 -22.11
C ARG A 345 -3.31 -20.08 -21.27
N TYR A 346 -3.45 -19.86 -19.97
CA TYR A 346 -2.35 -19.83 -19.03
C TYR A 346 -2.57 -20.86 -17.95
N ARG A 347 -1.63 -21.81 -17.82
CA ARG A 347 -1.66 -22.82 -16.76
C ARG A 347 -0.87 -22.31 -15.56
N LEU A 348 -1.54 -22.17 -14.43
CA LEU A 348 -0.98 -21.84 -13.13
C LEU A 348 -0.85 -23.16 -12.36
N LYS A 349 0.37 -23.44 -11.91
CA LYS A 349 0.68 -24.61 -11.09
C LYS A 349 0.63 -24.27 -9.62
#